data_AF-A0A183KDQ9-F1
#
_entry.id   AF-A0A183KDQ9-F1
#
_cell.length_a   1.000
_cell.length_b   1.000
_cell.length_c   1.000
_cell.angle_alpha   90.00
_cell.angle_beta   90.00
_cell.angle_gamma   90.00
#
_symmetry.space_group_name_H-M   'P 1'
#
loop_
_entity.id
_entity.type
_entity.pdbx_description
1 polymer ?
#
loop_
_entity_poly.entity_id
_entity_poly.type
_entity_poly.pdbx_seq_one_letter_code
_entity_poly.pdbx_strand_id
1 'polypeptide(L)'
;MSNIPKDSESEILEVFEECQLNNLSHDRLCVKLKNIYDNTRFTHFADDFFELCRYSLVSSERSSYRERTIDFITKFALFCGKSDDSSQDTLNNRLLLKLFLFCIKLSFIVFYYACLLIYSSNQYNECPNPAVRFRCMQIIHKLLDGIGDNGIMPEELYRTLQSILLRRVYDTKVSVRVEAIQALSRMQDPTDAECPVVEAFIWLTRHDPTAEVRRAALAAMVLTTRTLPSLVERCRDLADNVRRAAYKLLASRGILRPLSIAKRIRILQDGLSDRSEEVRKATKELVLAWFNGTNRDPVLLLRRLDPEGDPSTSQKALDSLFEMLPLDDLLKVVQEWSPNYLNSDRILKSDCLTPEATFFWRALVEFIHKRQTNVDDTTTTTIKSVVHLEHEKEDEENNPLQRLADLVQPSVSVYVDLAKSVVDKLVQTVLAQEFDEKAIEQECVVEQILSMAGSLDLSDEFGRRRLVSLVHDWITSQQVSGTLAPQLLKLHAILEPSLRRRINSVIEMISELCDPVEPQNSLRSAISVPVESNENCCLTKETECTNLQPTLSKKKEISIRLKVCYYCKCSFFLIK
;
A
#
# COMPACT_ATOMS: atom_id res chain seq x y z
N MET A 1 28.94 71.81 -6.60
CA MET A 1 27.57 71.28 -6.65
C MET A 1 27.41 70.40 -5.44
N SER A 2 26.63 70.87 -4.47
CA SER A 2 26.32 70.19 -3.22
C SER A 2 25.62 68.86 -3.52
N ASN A 3 26.22 67.74 -3.09
CA ASN A 3 25.55 66.45 -3.04
C ASN A 3 24.38 66.57 -2.06
N ILE A 4 23.19 66.73 -2.62
CA ILE A 4 21.93 66.52 -1.89
C ILE A 4 21.90 65.03 -1.55
N PRO A 5 21.80 64.64 -0.26
CA PRO A 5 21.64 63.23 0.07
C PRO A 5 20.37 62.72 -0.62
N LYS A 6 20.49 61.68 -1.46
CA LYS A 6 19.32 61.00 -2.00
C LYS A 6 18.48 60.52 -0.81
N ASP A 7 17.18 60.75 -0.89
CA ASP A 7 16.25 60.36 0.16
C ASP A 7 16.27 58.84 0.31
N SER A 8 16.58 58.32 1.50
CA SER A 8 16.71 56.87 1.74
C SER A 8 15.43 56.11 1.41
N GLU A 9 14.27 56.77 1.58
CA GLU A 9 12.94 56.25 1.22
C GLU A 9 12.85 55.92 -0.28
N SER A 10 13.41 56.78 -1.14
CA SER A 10 13.43 56.59 -2.59
C SER A 10 14.24 55.36 -3.01
N GLU A 11 15.34 55.05 -2.32
CA GLU A 11 16.20 53.92 -2.68
C GLU A 11 15.62 52.57 -2.24
N ILE A 12 14.90 52.51 -1.11
CA ILE A 12 14.21 51.30 -0.67
C ILE A 12 13.03 51.01 -1.62
N LEU A 13 12.31 52.04 -2.05
CA LEU A 13 11.22 51.91 -3.02
C LEU A 13 11.70 51.29 -4.34
N GLU A 14 12.82 51.78 -4.91
CA GLU A 14 13.43 51.20 -6.12
C GLU A 14 13.70 49.69 -5.96
N VAL A 15 14.18 49.27 -4.79
CA VAL A 15 14.44 47.86 -4.51
C VAL A 15 13.15 47.05 -4.51
N PHE A 16 12.07 47.57 -3.91
CA PHE A 16 10.76 46.91 -3.87
C PHE A 16 10.09 46.86 -5.24
N GLU A 17 10.28 47.86 -6.10
CA GLU A 17 9.82 47.84 -7.49
C GLU A 17 10.58 46.79 -8.32
N GLU A 18 11.90 46.72 -8.17
CA GLU A 18 12.73 45.78 -8.94
C GLU A 18 12.53 44.33 -8.49
N CYS A 19 12.33 44.08 -7.19
CA CYS A 19 12.21 42.70 -6.67
C CYS A 19 10.95 41.97 -7.17
N GLN A 20 9.92 42.72 -7.61
CA GLN A 20 8.70 42.20 -8.21
C GLN A 20 8.94 41.57 -9.58
N LEU A 21 9.97 42.01 -10.30
CA LEU A 21 10.17 41.69 -11.72
C LEU A 21 10.84 40.33 -11.96
N ASN A 22 11.79 39.93 -11.10
CA ASN A 22 12.53 38.67 -11.26
C ASN A 22 13.14 38.18 -9.94
N ASN A 23 13.21 36.86 -9.75
CA ASN A 23 13.86 36.23 -8.59
C ASN A 23 15.39 36.26 -8.68
N LEU A 24 15.95 36.30 -9.89
CA LEU A 24 17.41 36.28 -10.08
C LEU A 24 18.09 37.55 -9.54
N SER A 25 17.37 38.67 -9.45
CA SER A 25 17.92 39.91 -8.88
C SER A 25 17.95 39.92 -7.36
N HIS A 26 17.27 38.98 -6.69
CA HIS A 26 17.06 39.03 -5.24
C HIS A 26 18.36 39.04 -4.43
N ASP A 27 19.38 38.27 -4.81
CA ASP A 27 20.66 38.25 -4.08
C ASP A 27 21.39 39.60 -4.18
N ARG A 28 21.44 40.16 -5.39
CA ARG A 28 21.99 41.51 -5.61
C ARG A 28 21.21 42.58 -4.85
N LEU A 29 19.87 42.50 -4.87
CA LEU A 29 18.99 43.43 -4.18
C LEU A 29 19.11 43.31 -2.66
N CYS A 30 19.33 42.12 -2.12
CA CYS A 30 19.62 41.93 -0.69
C CYS A 30 20.90 42.65 -0.29
N VAL A 31 21.96 42.56 -1.10
CA VAL A 31 23.22 43.31 -0.84
C VAL A 31 23.00 44.82 -0.92
N LYS A 32 22.28 45.32 -1.94
CA LYS A 32 21.95 46.75 -2.07
C LYS A 32 21.17 47.24 -0.84
N LEU A 33 20.12 46.51 -0.45
CA LEU A 33 19.27 46.89 0.68
C LEU A 33 19.99 46.73 2.03
N LYS A 34 20.91 45.77 2.15
CA LYS A 34 21.76 45.58 3.33
C LYS A 34 22.69 46.76 3.54
N ASN A 35 23.27 47.31 2.46
CA ASN A 35 24.06 48.55 2.55
C ASN A 35 23.23 49.72 3.08
N ILE A 36 21.96 49.87 2.65
CA ILE A 36 21.07 50.93 3.17
C ILE A 36 20.76 50.67 4.66
N TYR A 37 20.44 49.41 5.01
CA TYR A 37 20.18 48.97 6.38
C TYR A 37 21.35 49.26 7.33
N ASP A 38 22.60 49.01 6.92
CA ASP A 38 23.79 49.21 7.75
C ASP A 38 24.18 50.70 7.90
N ASN A 39 23.84 51.54 6.93
CA ASN A 39 24.17 52.97 6.93
C ASN A 39 23.05 53.88 7.48
N THR A 40 21.87 53.32 7.77
CA THR A 40 20.71 54.08 8.28
C THR A 40 20.40 53.68 9.71
N ARG A 41 19.90 54.61 10.54
CA ARG A 41 19.40 54.24 11.88
C ARG A 41 18.28 53.22 11.72
N PHE A 42 18.41 52.09 12.41
CA PHE A 42 17.49 50.95 12.31
C PHE A 42 16.00 51.33 12.42
N THR A 43 15.64 52.29 13.28
CA THR A 43 14.24 52.73 13.42
C THR A 43 13.69 53.34 12.13
N HIS A 44 14.45 54.24 11.48
CA HIS A 44 14.02 54.86 10.22
C HIS A 44 13.94 53.83 9.10
N PHE A 45 14.98 53.01 8.94
CA PHE A 45 14.95 51.92 7.97
C PHE A 45 13.75 51.00 8.17
N ALA A 46 13.48 50.60 9.42
CA ALA A 46 12.39 49.70 9.74
C ALA A 46 11.03 50.32 9.41
N ASP A 47 10.83 51.60 9.72
CA ASP A 47 9.57 52.29 9.42
C ASP A 47 9.30 52.31 7.90
N ASP A 48 10.30 52.69 7.09
CA ASP A 48 10.19 52.72 5.62
C ASP A 48 9.98 51.32 5.04
N PHE A 49 10.79 50.35 5.48
CA PHE A 49 10.71 48.96 5.03
C PHE A 49 9.35 48.33 5.35
N PHE A 50 8.85 48.51 6.57
CA PHE A 50 7.57 47.95 6.98
C PHE A 50 6.38 48.67 6.34
N GLU A 51 6.49 49.96 6.04
CA GLU A 51 5.48 50.67 5.24
C GLU A 51 5.36 50.05 3.85
N LEU A 52 6.49 49.82 3.17
CA LEU A 52 6.50 49.15 1.86
C LEU A 52 5.98 47.71 1.92
N CYS A 53 6.26 46.98 3.01
CA CYS A 53 5.69 45.65 3.23
C CYS A 53 4.16 45.67 3.27
N ARG A 54 3.51 46.71 3.81
CA ARG A 54 2.03 46.78 3.96
C ARG A 54 1.32 46.66 2.61
N TYR A 55 1.86 47.22 1.52
CA TYR A 55 1.28 47.11 0.18
C TYR A 55 1.22 45.67 -0.35
N SER A 56 2.07 44.79 0.16
CA SER A 56 2.07 43.37 -0.18
C SER A 56 1.03 42.57 0.61
N LEU A 57 0.52 43.11 1.72
CA LEU A 57 -0.39 42.39 2.64
C LEU A 57 -1.88 42.58 2.32
N VAL A 58 -2.24 43.64 1.57
CA VAL A 58 -3.65 44.03 1.38
C VAL A 58 -4.45 43.11 0.46
N SER A 59 -3.78 42.27 -0.34
CA SER A 59 -4.42 41.36 -1.30
C SER A 59 -4.01 39.90 -1.09
N SER A 60 -5.00 39.01 -1.19
CA SER A 60 -4.80 37.56 -1.17
C SER A 60 -4.46 36.97 -2.54
N GLU A 61 -4.44 37.80 -3.59
CA GLU A 61 -4.12 37.39 -4.95
C GLU A 61 -2.68 36.90 -5.05
N ARG A 62 -2.47 35.68 -5.54
CA ARG A 62 -1.14 35.07 -5.76
C ARG A 62 -0.54 35.45 -7.12
N SER A 63 -0.48 36.73 -7.44
CA SER A 63 0.23 37.19 -8.65
C SER A 63 1.73 36.96 -8.49
N SER A 64 2.42 36.67 -9.59
CA SER A 64 3.88 36.45 -9.57
C SER A 64 4.60 37.61 -8.91
N TYR A 65 4.26 38.86 -9.25
CA TYR A 65 4.85 40.06 -8.63
C TYR A 65 4.75 40.04 -7.10
N ARG A 66 3.57 39.76 -6.55
CA ARG A 66 3.36 39.72 -5.09
C ARG A 66 4.09 38.57 -4.42
N GLU A 67 4.03 37.36 -4.99
CA GLU A 67 4.76 36.22 -4.42
C GLU A 67 6.27 36.49 -4.38
N ARG A 68 6.83 37.10 -5.44
CA ARG A 68 8.24 37.49 -5.48
C ARG A 68 8.59 38.57 -4.45
N THR A 69 7.71 39.54 -4.20
CA THR A 69 7.93 40.52 -3.12
C THR A 69 7.91 39.86 -1.74
N ILE A 70 6.98 38.94 -1.49
CA ILE A 70 6.92 38.19 -0.22
C ILE A 70 8.19 37.33 -0.05
N ASP A 71 8.63 36.65 -1.11
CA ASP A 71 9.88 35.90 -1.14
C ASP A 71 11.09 36.81 -0.86
N PHE A 72 11.13 38.00 -1.48
CA PHE A 72 12.20 38.97 -1.25
C PHE A 72 12.21 39.49 0.19
N ILE A 73 11.06 39.89 0.75
CA ILE A 73 10.92 40.37 2.13
C ILE A 73 11.46 39.33 3.11
N THR A 74 11.06 38.07 2.94
CA THR A 74 11.48 36.97 3.81
C THR A 74 12.96 36.63 3.64
N LYS A 75 13.44 36.55 2.40
CA LYS A 75 14.85 36.33 2.06
C LYS A 75 15.75 37.41 2.65
N PHE A 76 15.37 38.68 2.52
CA PHE A 76 16.16 39.81 3.04
C PHE A 76 16.22 39.82 4.57
N ALA A 77 15.10 39.55 5.26
CA ALA A 77 15.08 39.45 6.72
C ALA A 77 15.98 38.33 7.25
N LEU A 78 16.02 37.19 6.54
CA LEU A 78 16.93 36.07 6.86
C LEU A 78 18.38 36.41 6.51
N PHE A 79 18.63 37.11 5.40
CA PHE A 79 19.95 37.56 4.98
C PHE A 79 20.60 38.48 6.02
N CYS A 80 19.84 39.41 6.60
CA CYS A 80 20.32 40.30 7.65
C CYS A 80 20.71 39.59 8.96
N GLY A 81 20.34 38.31 9.12
CA GLY A 81 20.65 37.52 10.31
C GLY A 81 21.87 36.63 10.21
N LYS A 82 22.45 36.47 9.02
CA LYS A 82 23.64 35.64 8.84
C LYS A 82 24.85 36.47 9.29
N SER A 83 25.37 36.20 10.49
CA SER A 83 26.70 36.68 10.89
C SER A 83 27.77 35.74 10.32
N ASP A 84 28.92 36.29 9.92
CA ASP A 84 30.06 35.51 9.41
C ASP A 84 30.68 34.59 10.51
N ASP A 85 30.41 34.87 11.79
CA ASP A 85 30.78 34.00 12.90
C ASP A 85 29.67 32.98 13.22
N SER A 86 30.08 31.71 13.16
CA SER A 86 29.27 30.48 13.25
C SER A 86 28.65 30.16 14.62
N SER A 87 28.38 31.15 15.48
CA SER A 87 27.68 30.93 16.76
C SER A 87 26.37 31.71 16.79
N GLN A 88 25.30 30.93 16.63
CA GLN A 88 23.89 31.24 16.79
C GLN A 88 23.60 32.30 17.86
N ASP A 89 23.14 33.48 17.43
CA ASP A 89 22.52 34.42 18.36
C ASP A 89 21.35 35.14 17.68
N THR A 90 20.17 34.54 17.75
CA THR A 90 18.93 35.04 17.12
C THR A 90 18.54 36.43 17.62
N LEU A 91 19.06 36.83 18.78
CA LEU A 91 18.94 38.19 19.33
C LEU A 91 19.60 39.26 18.46
N ASN A 92 20.60 38.91 17.64
CA ASN A 92 21.29 39.85 16.76
C ASN A 92 20.52 40.14 15.46
N ASN A 93 19.57 39.29 15.05
CA ASN A 93 18.74 39.54 13.86
C ASN A 93 17.52 40.41 14.20
N ARG A 94 17.78 41.71 14.43
CA ARG A 94 16.74 42.69 14.79
C ARG A 94 15.62 42.80 13.75
N LEU A 95 15.94 42.67 12.46
CA LEU A 95 14.95 42.79 11.39
C LEU A 95 14.00 41.59 11.36
N LEU A 96 14.53 40.36 11.48
CA LEU A 96 13.73 39.14 11.56
C LEU A 96 12.77 39.15 12.75
N LEU A 97 13.28 39.48 13.94
CA LEU A 97 12.45 39.59 15.15
C LEU A 97 11.36 40.65 14.98
N LYS A 98 11.69 41.82 14.42
CA LYS A 98 10.71 42.87 14.14
C LYS A 98 9.70 42.46 13.08
N LEU A 99 10.08 41.67 12.07
CA LEU A 99 9.19 41.19 11.03
C LEU A 99 8.19 40.15 11.58
N PHE A 100 8.62 39.23 12.44
CA PHE A 100 7.68 38.37 13.17
C PHE A 100 6.69 39.19 14.00
N LEU A 101 7.19 40.14 14.80
CA LEU A 101 6.34 41.00 15.62
C LEU A 101 5.41 41.88 14.77
N PHE A 102 5.85 42.33 13.59
CA PHE A 102 5.02 43.06 12.64
C PHE A 102 3.86 42.20 12.13
N CYS A 103 4.13 40.97 11.68
CA CYS A 103 3.09 40.04 11.24
C CYS A 103 2.14 39.64 12.38
N ILE A 104 2.67 39.40 13.59
CA ILE A 104 1.89 39.14 14.80
C ILE A 104 0.94 40.31 15.07
N LYS A 105 1.48 41.54 15.15
CA LYS A 105 0.70 42.74 15.44
C LYS A 105 -0.36 43.03 14.40
N LEU A 106 -0.08 42.80 13.12
CA LEU A 106 -1.06 42.98 12.05
C LEU A 106 -2.12 41.87 12.00
N SER A 107 -1.81 40.69 12.52
CA SER A 107 -2.77 39.59 12.64
C SER A 107 -3.81 39.82 13.74
N PHE A 108 -3.48 40.66 14.72
CA PHE A 108 -4.41 41.20 15.71
C PHE A 108 -4.84 42.62 15.30
N ILE A 109 -6.08 43.03 15.59
CA ILE A 109 -6.42 44.45 15.53
C ILE A 109 -5.69 45.11 16.69
N VAL A 110 -4.52 45.67 16.43
CA VAL A 110 -4.05 46.82 17.20
C VAL A 110 -3.54 47.87 16.22
N PHE A 111 -4.44 48.35 15.35
CA PHE A 111 -4.22 49.64 14.71
C PHE A 111 -4.73 50.75 15.66
N TYR A 112 -3.79 51.20 16.48
CA TYR A 112 -3.54 52.62 16.81
C TYR A 112 -4.53 53.45 17.66
N TYR A 113 -5.66 52.95 18.16
CA TYR A 113 -6.51 53.76 19.09
C TYR A 113 -6.97 53.09 20.40
N ALA A 114 -6.56 51.86 20.70
CA ALA A 114 -7.03 51.15 21.90
C ALA A 114 -5.96 50.97 23.01
N CYS A 115 -4.91 51.82 23.02
CA CYS A 115 -3.87 51.76 24.06
C CYS A 115 -4.22 52.56 25.34
N LEU A 116 -5.49 52.98 25.54
CA LEU A 116 -5.88 53.71 26.76
C LEU A 116 -7.03 53.09 27.57
N LEU A 117 -7.75 52.09 27.07
CA LEU A 117 -8.78 51.39 27.84
C LEU A 117 -8.80 49.95 27.30
N ILE A 118 -8.28 48.94 28.01
CA ILE A 118 -9.04 48.16 28.99
C ILE A 118 -8.04 47.18 29.63
N TYR A 119 -7.65 47.44 30.89
CA TYR A 119 -7.52 46.35 31.86
C TYR A 119 -8.94 45.82 32.07
N SER A 120 -9.18 44.51 31.90
CA SER A 120 -10.49 43.82 31.99
C SER A 120 -11.17 43.45 30.67
N SER A 121 -10.51 42.66 29.81
CA SER A 121 -11.10 41.51 29.09
C SER A 121 -10.15 41.01 27.98
N ASN A 122 -9.84 39.72 27.98
CA ASN A 122 -8.98 39.02 27.00
C ASN A 122 -9.63 38.90 25.58
N GLN A 123 -10.31 39.92 25.09
CA GLN A 123 -10.83 39.93 23.71
C GLN A 123 -9.83 40.63 22.79
N TYR A 124 -8.83 39.87 22.35
CA TYR A 124 -8.00 40.26 21.20
C TYR A 124 -8.87 40.28 19.95
N ASN A 125 -9.29 41.48 19.53
CA ASN A 125 -10.01 41.70 18.28
C ASN A 125 -9.11 41.28 17.10
N GLU A 126 -9.64 40.48 16.17
CA GLU A 126 -8.85 39.89 15.07
C GLU A 126 -8.84 40.77 13.83
N CYS A 127 -7.74 40.78 13.06
CA CYS A 127 -7.69 41.55 11.81
C CYS A 127 -8.83 41.14 10.86
N PRO A 128 -9.75 42.05 10.48
CA PRO A 128 -10.95 41.69 9.75
C PRO A 128 -10.62 41.30 8.31
N ASN A 129 -9.59 41.92 7.73
CA ASN A 129 -9.16 41.64 6.36
C ASN A 129 -8.50 40.25 6.27
N PRO A 130 -9.12 39.27 5.59
CA PRO A 130 -8.56 37.94 5.43
C PRO A 130 -7.25 37.92 4.63
N ALA A 131 -7.04 38.88 3.71
CA ALA A 131 -5.81 38.98 2.92
C ALA A 131 -4.60 39.26 3.81
N VAL A 132 -4.75 40.18 4.77
CA VAL A 132 -3.68 40.52 5.72
C VAL A 132 -3.38 39.32 6.61
N ARG A 133 -4.40 38.63 7.12
CA ARG A 133 -4.22 37.39 7.90
C ARG A 133 -3.45 36.34 7.10
N PHE A 134 -3.87 36.08 5.87
CA PHE A 134 -3.22 35.12 4.98
C PHE A 134 -1.76 35.48 4.73
N ARG A 135 -1.46 36.72 4.33
CA ARG A 135 -0.10 37.18 4.02
C ARG A 135 0.80 37.18 5.26
N CYS A 136 0.28 37.53 6.44
CA CYS A 136 1.02 37.41 7.69
C CYS A 136 1.37 35.95 8.01
N MET A 137 0.43 35.01 7.85
CA MET A 137 0.72 33.58 8.06
C MET A 137 1.74 33.05 7.06
N GLN A 138 1.63 33.46 5.79
CA GLN A 138 2.56 33.07 4.74
C GLN A 138 3.99 33.58 5.01
N ILE A 139 4.14 34.84 5.44
CA ILE A 139 5.44 35.39 5.84
C ILE A 139 5.99 34.63 7.05
N ILE A 140 5.20 34.43 8.11
CA ILE A 140 5.62 33.68 9.30
C ILE A 140 6.09 32.27 8.92
N HIS A 141 5.31 31.56 8.11
CA HIS A 141 5.67 30.24 7.58
C HIS A 141 7.02 30.28 6.86
N LYS A 142 7.21 31.16 5.89
CA LYS A 142 8.46 31.28 5.11
C LYS A 142 9.67 31.64 5.99
N LEU A 143 9.48 32.50 6.99
CA LEU A 143 10.54 32.85 7.94
C LEU A 143 10.93 31.66 8.82
N LEU A 144 9.95 30.95 9.38
CA LEU A 144 10.20 29.73 10.16
C LEU A 144 10.93 28.70 9.32
N ASP A 145 10.54 28.53 8.05
CA ASP A 145 11.17 27.58 7.15
C ASP A 145 12.63 27.95 6.83
N GLY A 146 12.87 29.23 6.52
CA GLY A 146 14.22 29.72 6.20
C GLY A 146 15.17 29.82 7.40
N ILE A 147 14.67 29.81 8.63
CA ILE A 147 15.49 29.71 9.86
C ILE A 147 16.16 28.33 9.98
N GLY A 148 15.54 27.28 9.45
CA GLY A 148 16.07 25.92 9.50
C GLY A 148 16.05 25.29 10.90
N ASP A 149 16.50 24.05 10.99
CA ASP A 149 16.28 23.19 12.18
C ASP A 149 17.15 23.59 13.38
N ASN A 150 18.23 24.30 13.12
CA ASN A 150 19.18 24.78 14.13
C ASN A 150 18.89 26.22 14.56
N GLY A 151 17.76 26.79 14.15
CA GLY A 151 17.39 28.14 14.54
C GLY A 151 17.02 28.24 16.01
N ILE A 152 17.76 29.03 16.77
CA ILE A 152 17.32 29.45 18.11
C ILE A 152 16.19 30.47 17.93
N MET A 153 15.17 30.46 18.78
CA MET A 153 14.17 31.53 18.82
C MET A 153 13.97 31.97 20.27
N PRO A 154 13.82 33.27 20.55
CA PRO A 154 13.44 33.71 21.89
C PRO A 154 12.15 33.02 22.33
N GLU A 155 12.20 32.36 23.47
CA GLU A 155 11.11 31.53 23.99
C GLU A 155 9.76 32.26 24.04
N GLU A 156 9.75 33.55 24.41
CA GLU A 156 8.52 34.35 24.46
C GLU A 156 7.92 34.61 23.06
N LEU A 157 8.78 34.80 22.06
CA LEU A 157 8.34 34.93 20.67
C LEU A 157 7.80 33.60 20.17
N TYR A 158 8.47 32.48 20.49
CA TYR A 158 8.03 31.14 20.13
C TYR A 158 6.62 30.85 20.69
N ARG A 159 6.39 31.07 21.99
CA ARG A 159 5.07 30.87 22.61
C ARG A 159 4.00 31.77 21.99
N THR A 160 4.33 33.04 21.74
CA THR A 160 3.41 33.99 21.10
C THR A 160 3.03 33.52 19.70
N LEU A 161 4.00 33.12 18.88
CA LEU A 161 3.77 32.59 17.54
C LEU A 161 2.91 31.32 17.58
N GLN A 162 3.25 30.37 18.45
CA GLN A 162 2.51 29.13 18.57
C GLN A 162 1.04 29.39 18.94
N SER A 163 0.78 30.29 19.90
CA SER A 163 -0.57 30.68 20.30
C SER A 163 -1.38 31.28 19.14
N ILE A 164 -0.77 32.16 18.36
CA ILE A 164 -1.43 32.80 17.20
C ILE A 164 -1.72 31.78 16.11
N LEU A 165 -0.74 30.96 15.78
CA LEU A 165 -0.87 29.97 14.73
C LEU A 165 -1.91 28.92 15.09
N LEU A 166 -1.95 28.47 16.35
CA LEU A 166 -2.98 27.56 16.87
C LEU A 166 -4.39 28.16 16.79
N ARG A 167 -4.54 29.48 16.89
CA ARG A 167 -5.81 30.15 16.61
C ARG A 167 -6.11 30.20 15.12
N ARG A 168 -5.09 30.44 14.28
CA ARG A 168 -5.22 30.64 12.83
C ARG A 168 -5.44 29.35 12.04
N VAL A 169 -5.11 28.19 12.58
CA VAL A 169 -5.52 26.91 11.98
C VAL A 169 -7.03 26.67 12.02
N TYR A 170 -7.81 27.47 12.75
CA TYR A 170 -9.28 27.45 12.76
C TYR A 170 -9.90 28.68 12.07
N ASP A 171 -9.13 29.41 11.27
CA ASP A 171 -9.59 30.62 10.59
C ASP A 171 -10.76 30.35 9.63
N THR A 172 -11.63 31.34 9.48
CA THR A 172 -12.77 31.28 8.54
C THR A 172 -12.33 31.08 7.09
N LYS A 173 -11.14 31.55 6.70
CA LYS A 173 -10.60 31.37 5.36
C LYS A 173 -9.63 30.20 5.27
N VAL A 174 -9.91 29.31 4.33
CA VAL A 174 -9.12 28.09 4.02
C VAL A 174 -7.64 28.41 3.81
N SER A 175 -7.32 29.43 3.01
CA SER A 175 -5.93 29.81 2.71
C SER A 175 -5.15 30.23 3.95
N VAL A 176 -5.81 30.86 4.93
CA VAL A 176 -5.19 31.21 6.22
C VAL A 176 -4.92 29.95 7.03
N ARG A 177 -5.89 29.02 7.10
CA ARG A 177 -5.72 27.74 7.80
C ARG A 177 -4.55 26.94 7.25
N VAL A 178 -4.43 26.85 5.92
CA VAL A 178 -3.35 26.11 5.25
C VAL A 178 -1.96 26.69 5.56
N GLU A 179 -1.77 28.01 5.44
CA GLU A 179 -0.47 28.63 5.76
C GLU A 179 -0.16 28.52 7.27
N ALA A 180 -1.17 28.62 8.14
CA ALA A 180 -0.98 28.44 9.58
C ALA A 180 -0.55 27.00 9.92
N ILE A 181 -1.12 25.99 9.26
CA ILE A 181 -0.70 24.59 9.39
C ILE A 181 0.76 24.43 8.94
N GLN A 182 1.12 25.02 7.81
CA GLN A 182 2.50 24.94 7.30
C GLN A 182 3.49 25.60 8.25
N ALA A 183 3.17 26.77 8.80
CA ALA A 183 3.97 27.42 9.84
C ALA A 183 4.10 26.55 11.11
N LEU A 184 3.01 25.97 11.60
CA LEU A 184 3.01 25.10 12.79
C LEU A 184 3.76 23.79 12.60
N SER A 185 3.98 23.34 11.36
CA SER A 185 4.68 22.08 11.09
C SER A 185 6.04 21.98 11.78
N ARG A 186 6.72 23.13 11.96
CA ARG A 186 8.04 23.25 12.61
C ARG A 186 7.98 23.44 14.13
N MET A 187 6.77 23.52 14.71
CA MET A 187 6.55 23.82 16.14
C MET A 187 5.84 22.67 16.87
N GLN A 188 5.93 21.46 16.30
CA GLN A 188 5.43 20.22 16.91
C GLN A 188 6.49 19.66 17.87
N ASP A 189 6.05 19.19 19.03
CA ASP A 189 6.84 18.33 19.92
C ASP A 189 6.20 16.93 19.95
N PRO A 190 6.68 15.96 19.17
CA PRO A 190 6.14 14.61 19.16
C PRO A 190 6.46 13.80 20.42
N THR A 191 7.36 14.28 21.27
CA THR A 191 7.74 13.61 22.53
C THR A 191 6.81 14.01 23.68
N ASP A 192 6.23 15.20 23.60
CA ASP A 192 5.16 15.65 24.49
C ASP A 192 3.80 15.04 24.09
N ALA A 193 3.24 14.24 24.99
CA ALA A 193 1.94 13.61 24.79
C ALA A 193 0.79 14.63 24.67
N GLU A 194 0.93 15.79 25.31
CA GLU A 194 -0.05 16.87 25.38
C GLU A 194 0.29 18.02 24.42
N CYS A 195 1.16 17.78 23.43
CA CYS A 195 1.56 18.81 22.49
C CYS A 195 0.33 19.41 21.76
N PRO A 196 0.04 20.71 21.94
CA PRO A 196 -1.18 21.32 21.40
C PRO A 196 -1.21 21.35 19.87
N VAL A 197 -0.03 21.38 19.22
CA VAL A 197 0.08 21.37 17.76
C VAL A 197 -0.27 20.00 17.19
N VAL A 198 0.21 18.92 17.82
CA VAL A 198 -0.12 17.56 17.40
C VAL A 198 -1.61 17.30 17.58
N GLU A 199 -2.19 17.75 18.71
CA GLU A 199 -3.64 17.66 18.93
C GLU A 199 -4.45 18.45 17.89
N ALA A 200 -4.03 19.67 17.56
CA ALA A 200 -4.68 20.46 16.52
C ALA A 200 -4.62 19.74 15.17
N PHE A 201 -3.50 19.12 14.79
CA PHE A 201 -3.39 18.39 13.52
C PHE A 201 -4.24 17.12 13.50
N ILE A 202 -4.31 16.35 14.59
CA ILE A 202 -5.23 15.21 14.72
C ILE A 202 -6.68 15.70 14.57
N TRP A 203 -7.03 16.82 15.20
CA TRP A 203 -8.38 17.37 15.10
C TRP A 203 -8.71 17.81 13.67
N LEU A 204 -7.83 18.59 13.04
CA LEU A 204 -8.02 19.15 11.69
C LEU A 204 -8.12 18.04 10.65
N THR A 205 -7.26 17.02 10.72
CA THR A 205 -7.31 15.88 9.80
C THR A 205 -8.63 15.12 9.90
N ARG A 206 -9.27 15.06 11.07
CA ARG A 206 -10.53 14.34 11.26
C ARG A 206 -11.77 15.18 10.96
N HIS A 207 -11.78 16.46 11.37
CA HIS A 207 -13.00 17.26 11.49
C HIS A 207 -13.07 18.48 10.58
N ASP A 208 -11.97 18.95 9.97
CA ASP A 208 -12.06 20.13 9.09
C ASP A 208 -12.93 19.82 7.87
N PRO A 209 -13.92 20.66 7.54
CA PRO A 209 -14.82 20.41 6.42
C PRO A 209 -14.11 20.46 5.06
N THR A 210 -13.00 21.19 4.95
CA THR A 210 -12.28 21.43 3.70
C THR A 210 -11.18 20.38 3.46
N ALA A 211 -11.27 19.68 2.33
CA ALA A 211 -10.32 18.62 1.96
C ALA A 211 -8.87 19.10 1.88
N GLU A 212 -8.65 20.32 1.37
CA GLU A 212 -7.31 20.90 1.27
C GLU A 212 -6.64 21.08 2.65
N VAL A 213 -7.41 21.49 3.65
CA VAL A 213 -6.94 21.69 5.03
C VAL A 213 -6.64 20.35 5.69
N ARG A 214 -7.54 19.36 5.54
CA ARG A 214 -7.28 17.99 6.01
C ARG A 214 -6.00 17.43 5.39
N ARG A 215 -5.80 17.61 4.10
CA ARG A 215 -4.59 17.19 3.37
C ARG A 215 -3.33 17.91 3.88
N ALA A 216 -3.41 19.22 4.09
CA ALA A 216 -2.29 20.02 4.59
C ALA A 216 -1.88 19.58 6.01
N ALA A 217 -2.86 19.43 6.92
CA ALA A 217 -2.61 18.95 8.27
C ALA A 217 -2.01 17.54 8.27
N LEU A 218 -2.52 16.66 7.40
CA LEU A 218 -2.01 15.30 7.26
C LEU A 218 -0.54 15.26 6.81
N ALA A 219 -0.17 16.13 5.87
CA ALA A 219 1.20 16.22 5.35
C ALA A 219 2.17 16.89 6.35
N ALA A 220 1.68 17.84 7.15
CA ALA A 220 2.47 18.54 8.16
C ALA A 220 2.71 17.70 9.43
N MET A 221 1.79 16.78 9.77
CA MET A 221 1.83 16.02 11.00
C MET A 221 3.01 15.05 11.08
N VAL A 222 3.76 15.12 12.18
CA VAL A 222 4.82 14.13 12.45
C VAL A 222 4.19 12.77 12.72
N LEU A 223 4.66 11.75 12.00
CA LEU A 223 4.18 10.37 12.18
C LEU A 223 4.86 9.70 13.38
N THR A 224 4.04 9.34 14.35
CA THR A 224 4.40 8.55 15.53
C THR A 224 3.36 7.44 15.72
N THR A 225 3.54 6.57 16.72
CA THR A 225 2.53 5.57 17.09
C THR A 225 1.18 6.22 17.46
N ARG A 226 1.20 7.43 18.04
CA ARG A 226 0.03 8.22 18.41
C ARG A 226 -0.73 8.79 17.20
N THR A 227 -0.01 9.30 16.19
CA THR A 227 -0.63 9.98 15.03
C THR A 227 -0.92 9.04 13.85
N LEU A 228 -0.29 7.86 13.81
CA LEU A 228 -0.51 6.86 12.75
C LEU A 228 -1.99 6.46 12.56
N PRO A 229 -2.82 6.25 13.60
CA PRO A 229 -4.24 5.97 13.42
C PRO A 229 -4.97 7.06 12.61
N SER A 230 -4.69 8.33 12.88
CA SER A 230 -5.27 9.47 12.16
C SER A 230 -4.88 9.45 10.67
N LEU A 231 -3.64 9.04 10.35
CA LEU A 231 -3.21 8.83 8.97
C LEU A 231 -3.98 7.69 8.28
N VAL A 232 -4.07 6.52 8.93
CA VAL A 232 -4.74 5.35 8.37
C VAL A 232 -6.23 5.61 8.15
N GLU A 233 -6.90 6.33 9.06
CA GLU A 233 -8.28 6.76 8.89
C GLU A 233 -8.49 7.60 7.62
N ARG A 234 -7.49 8.42 7.24
CA ARG A 234 -7.54 9.24 6.02
C ARG A 234 -7.40 8.45 4.72
N CYS A 235 -7.02 7.17 4.74
CA CYS A 235 -7.14 6.30 3.56
C CYS A 235 -8.59 6.14 3.08
N ARG A 236 -9.59 6.44 3.93
CA ARG A 236 -11.02 6.43 3.61
C ARG A 236 -11.68 7.82 3.63
N ASP A 237 -10.90 8.89 3.45
CA ASP A 237 -11.46 10.23 3.36
C ASP A 237 -12.46 10.37 2.19
N LEU A 238 -13.46 11.26 2.35
CA LEU A 238 -14.43 11.54 1.28
C LEU A 238 -13.76 12.06 0.01
N ALA A 239 -12.70 12.85 0.15
CA ALA A 239 -11.95 13.43 -0.96
C ALA A 239 -10.82 12.49 -1.42
N ASP A 240 -10.76 12.22 -2.71
CA ASP A 240 -9.72 11.42 -3.35
C ASP A 240 -8.31 11.99 -3.15
N ASN A 241 -8.19 13.32 -3.17
CA ASN A 241 -6.91 13.99 -3.01
C ASN A 241 -6.29 13.83 -1.62
N VAL A 242 -7.11 13.66 -0.57
CA VAL A 242 -6.71 13.35 0.80
C VAL A 242 -6.32 11.88 0.90
N ARG A 243 -7.14 10.97 0.36
CA ARG A 243 -6.83 9.53 0.33
C ARG A 243 -5.49 9.26 -0.36
N ARG A 244 -5.28 9.83 -1.55
CA ARG A 244 -4.01 9.74 -2.28
C ARG A 244 -2.83 10.23 -1.45
N ALA A 245 -2.98 11.36 -0.75
CA ALA A 245 -1.93 11.89 0.13
C ALA A 245 -1.63 10.93 1.29
N ALA A 246 -2.65 10.29 1.87
CA ALA A 246 -2.47 9.29 2.92
C ALA A 246 -1.65 8.09 2.43
N TYR A 247 -1.98 7.52 1.27
CA TYR A 247 -1.20 6.42 0.69
C TYR A 247 0.23 6.83 0.35
N LYS A 248 0.45 8.02 -0.22
CA LYS A 248 1.80 8.55 -0.50
C LYS A 248 2.63 8.71 0.78
N LEU A 249 2.03 9.17 1.88
CA LEU A 249 2.71 9.29 3.18
C LEU A 249 3.06 7.91 3.76
N LEU A 250 2.14 6.95 3.70
CA LEU A 250 2.43 5.57 4.10
C LEU A 250 3.59 4.96 3.28
N ALA A 251 3.61 5.22 1.97
CA ALA A 251 4.61 4.70 1.04
C ALA A 251 5.99 5.33 1.28
N SER A 252 6.07 6.66 1.28
CA SER A 252 7.32 7.41 1.49
C SER A 252 8.01 7.10 2.82
N ARG A 253 7.25 6.69 3.84
CA ARG A 253 7.78 6.33 5.16
C ARG A 253 7.93 4.82 5.37
N GLY A 254 7.57 3.99 4.38
CA GLY A 254 7.69 2.54 4.45
C GLY A 254 6.94 1.90 5.63
N ILE A 255 5.79 2.46 6.03
CA ILE A 255 5.09 2.05 7.25
C ILE A 255 4.44 0.67 7.06
N LEU A 256 5.11 -0.37 7.57
CA LEU A 256 4.61 -1.76 7.52
C LEU A 256 4.51 -2.39 8.92
N ARG A 257 5.61 -2.37 9.68
CA ARG A 257 5.73 -3.06 10.97
C ARG A 257 4.75 -2.58 12.05
N PRO A 258 4.47 -1.27 12.21
CA PRO A 258 3.52 -0.79 13.23
C PRO A 258 2.06 -1.17 12.97
N LEU A 259 1.73 -1.64 11.76
CA LEU A 259 0.38 -2.04 11.38
C LEU A 259 0.20 -3.53 11.68
N SER A 260 -0.95 -3.91 12.26
CA SER A 260 -1.35 -5.32 12.33
C SER A 260 -1.67 -5.87 10.94
N ILE A 261 -1.61 -7.20 10.78
CA ILE A 261 -1.92 -7.88 9.51
C ILE A 261 -3.30 -7.46 8.99
N ALA A 262 -4.34 -7.50 9.85
CA ALA A 262 -5.68 -7.06 9.49
C ALA A 262 -5.75 -5.59 9.00
N LYS A 263 -4.93 -4.69 9.57
CA LYS A 263 -4.86 -3.30 9.09
C LYS A 263 -4.16 -3.22 7.73
N ARG A 264 -3.09 -3.96 7.50
CA ARG A 264 -2.37 -4.00 6.21
C ARG A 264 -3.29 -4.47 5.10
N ILE A 265 -3.99 -5.58 5.32
CA ILE A 265 -4.97 -6.12 4.38
C ILE A 265 -6.05 -5.09 4.08
N ARG A 266 -6.65 -4.50 5.12
CA ARG A 266 -7.72 -3.52 4.95
C ARG A 266 -7.28 -2.28 4.14
N ILE A 267 -6.07 -1.78 4.39
CA ILE A 267 -5.46 -0.66 3.64
C ILE A 267 -5.30 -1.02 2.16
N LEU A 268 -4.78 -2.22 1.84
CA LEU A 268 -4.61 -2.65 0.46
C LEU A 268 -5.94 -2.91 -0.24
N GLN A 269 -6.91 -3.53 0.44
CA GLN A 269 -8.25 -3.76 -0.07
C GLN A 269 -8.91 -2.45 -0.53
N ASP A 270 -8.90 -1.43 0.33
CA ASP A 270 -9.48 -0.13 0.04
C ASP A 270 -8.74 0.58 -1.10
N GLY A 271 -7.41 0.59 -1.05
CA GLY A 271 -6.59 1.39 -1.95
C GLY A 271 -6.46 0.81 -3.35
N LEU A 272 -6.24 -0.51 -3.46
CA LEU A 272 -6.12 -1.18 -4.77
C LEU A 272 -7.48 -1.27 -5.49
N SER A 273 -8.57 -1.28 -4.73
CA SER A 273 -9.94 -1.28 -5.26
C SER A 273 -10.60 0.11 -5.22
N ASP A 274 -9.82 1.18 -5.04
CA ASP A 274 -10.33 2.54 -4.93
C ASP A 274 -11.02 2.98 -6.23
N ARG A 275 -12.04 3.83 -6.14
CA ARG A 275 -12.70 4.47 -7.30
C ARG A 275 -11.77 5.37 -8.11
N SER A 276 -10.84 6.07 -7.47
CA SER A 276 -9.93 7.02 -8.10
C SER A 276 -8.65 6.33 -8.56
N GLU A 277 -8.29 6.50 -9.83
CA GLU A 277 -7.06 5.92 -10.41
C GLU A 277 -5.80 6.42 -9.72
N GLU A 278 -5.76 7.71 -9.38
CA GLU A 278 -4.64 8.32 -8.66
C GLU A 278 -4.44 7.72 -7.27
N VAL A 279 -5.52 7.30 -6.60
CA VAL A 279 -5.44 6.59 -5.31
C VAL A 279 -4.96 5.16 -5.51
N ARG A 280 -5.46 4.45 -6.53
CA ARG A 280 -4.95 3.11 -6.88
C ARG A 280 -3.45 3.17 -7.17
N LYS A 281 -2.99 4.12 -7.98
CA LYS A 281 -1.57 4.35 -8.29
C LYS A 281 -0.73 4.60 -7.03
N ALA A 282 -1.17 5.50 -6.15
CA ALA A 282 -0.49 5.73 -4.88
C ALA A 282 -0.46 4.48 -3.98
N THR A 283 -1.46 3.60 -4.07
CA THR A 283 -1.47 2.34 -3.33
C THR A 283 -0.52 1.31 -3.94
N LYS A 284 -0.37 1.27 -5.28
CA LYS A 284 0.65 0.43 -5.93
C LYS A 284 2.06 0.84 -5.51
N GLU A 285 2.32 2.13 -5.36
CA GLU A 285 3.58 2.63 -4.80
C GLU A 285 3.78 2.23 -3.33
N LEU A 286 2.72 2.16 -2.53
CA LEU A 286 2.78 1.62 -1.17
C LEU A 286 3.18 0.14 -1.16
N VAL A 287 2.60 -0.67 -2.06
CA VAL A 287 2.98 -2.08 -2.21
C VAL A 287 4.47 -2.20 -2.56
N LEU A 288 4.95 -1.40 -3.51
CA LEU A 288 6.38 -1.36 -3.86
C LEU A 288 7.25 -0.92 -2.68
N ALA A 289 6.82 0.06 -1.89
CA ALA A 289 7.53 0.49 -0.69
C ALA A 289 7.59 -0.61 0.39
N TRP A 290 6.51 -1.37 0.58
CA TRP A 290 6.48 -2.51 1.49
C TRP A 290 7.36 -3.68 1.01
N PHE A 291 7.38 -3.93 -0.29
CA PHE A 291 8.29 -4.90 -0.91
C PHE A 291 9.76 -4.53 -0.67
N ASN A 292 10.13 -3.27 -0.92
CA ASN A 292 11.48 -2.79 -0.61
C ASN A 292 11.80 -2.89 0.89
N GLY A 293 10.83 -2.58 1.77
CA GLY A 293 10.96 -2.74 3.23
C GLY A 293 11.03 -4.18 3.73
N THR A 294 10.82 -5.18 2.85
CA THR A 294 10.95 -6.61 3.12
C THR A 294 12.16 -7.22 2.39
N ASN A 295 13.21 -6.42 2.18
CA ASN A 295 14.45 -6.79 1.49
C ASN A 295 14.21 -7.33 0.07
N ARG A 296 13.13 -6.88 -0.58
CA ARG A 296 12.74 -7.36 -1.92
C ARG A 296 12.50 -8.87 -1.99
N ASP A 297 12.18 -9.50 -0.86
CA ASP A 297 11.76 -10.90 -0.80
C ASP A 297 10.22 -10.99 -0.83
N PRO A 298 9.63 -11.56 -1.90
CA PRO A 298 8.17 -11.64 -2.03
C PRO A 298 7.53 -12.55 -0.98
N VAL A 299 8.25 -13.56 -0.48
CA VAL A 299 7.74 -14.47 0.55
C VAL A 299 7.67 -13.75 1.90
N LEU A 300 8.67 -12.91 2.21
CA LEU A 300 8.62 -12.07 3.40
C LEU A 300 7.51 -11.01 3.33
N LEU A 301 7.21 -10.48 2.14
CA LEU A 301 6.06 -9.58 1.96
C LEU A 301 4.74 -10.32 2.24
N LEU A 302 4.55 -11.50 1.65
CA LEU A 302 3.33 -12.29 1.82
C LEU A 302 3.12 -12.75 3.26
N ARG A 303 4.18 -13.09 4.00
CA ARG A 303 4.12 -13.34 5.46
C ARG A 303 3.57 -12.15 6.25
N ARG A 304 3.58 -10.94 5.68
CA ARG A 304 3.00 -9.73 6.28
C ARG A 304 1.58 -9.45 5.83
N LEU A 305 1.07 -10.20 4.86
CA LEU A 305 -0.23 -10.00 4.19
C LEU A 305 -1.19 -11.19 4.32
N ASP A 306 -0.81 -12.30 4.97
CA ASP A 306 -1.75 -13.41 5.28
C ASP A 306 -2.52 -13.93 4.03
N PRO A 307 -1.81 -14.55 3.07
CA PRO A 307 -2.42 -15.08 1.86
C PRO A 307 -3.42 -16.22 2.11
N GLU A 308 -3.39 -16.85 3.29
CA GLU A 308 -4.39 -17.85 3.70
C GLU A 308 -5.72 -17.21 4.06
N GLY A 309 -5.70 -16.20 4.95
CA GLY A 309 -6.90 -15.53 5.41
C GLY A 309 -7.54 -14.64 4.33
N ASP A 310 -6.73 -14.01 3.48
CA ASP A 310 -7.22 -13.14 2.40
C ASP A 310 -6.40 -13.26 1.09
N PRO A 311 -6.58 -14.36 0.34
CA PRO A 311 -5.85 -14.61 -0.91
C PRO A 311 -6.14 -13.55 -1.99
N SER A 312 -7.34 -12.96 -2.00
CA SER A 312 -7.74 -11.97 -3.02
C SER A 312 -6.88 -10.70 -2.95
N THR A 313 -6.64 -10.19 -1.75
CA THR A 313 -5.81 -8.99 -1.57
C THR A 313 -4.34 -9.28 -1.79
N SER A 314 -3.86 -10.45 -1.33
CA SER A 314 -2.49 -10.90 -1.60
C SER A 314 -2.22 -11.04 -3.11
N GLN A 315 -3.18 -11.58 -3.87
CA GLN A 315 -3.09 -11.63 -5.33
C GLN A 315 -3.01 -10.23 -5.95
N LYS A 316 -3.94 -9.32 -5.60
CA LYS A 316 -3.93 -7.93 -6.12
C LYS A 316 -2.64 -7.19 -5.77
N ALA A 317 -2.05 -7.46 -4.61
CA ALA A 317 -0.78 -6.88 -4.20
C ALA A 317 0.36 -7.39 -5.10
N LEU A 318 0.43 -8.69 -5.37
CA LEU A 318 1.43 -9.25 -6.29
C LEU A 318 1.23 -8.76 -7.73
N ASP A 319 -0.01 -8.76 -8.24
CA ASP A 319 -0.32 -8.22 -9.57
C ASP A 319 0.14 -6.75 -9.69
N SER A 320 -0.15 -5.95 -8.67
CA SER A 320 0.32 -4.55 -8.59
C SER A 320 1.83 -4.44 -8.54
N LEU A 321 2.51 -5.35 -7.84
CA LEU A 321 3.97 -5.38 -7.76
C LEU A 321 4.59 -5.73 -9.12
N PHE A 322 4.06 -6.74 -9.81
CA PHE A 322 4.52 -7.15 -11.13
C PHE A 322 4.26 -6.08 -12.20
N GLU A 323 3.20 -5.29 -12.07
CA GLU A 323 2.94 -4.14 -12.94
C GLU A 323 3.88 -2.96 -12.67
N MET A 324 4.27 -2.74 -11.41
CA MET A 324 5.11 -1.60 -11.01
C MET A 324 6.61 -1.84 -11.25
N LEU A 325 7.05 -3.11 -11.24
CA LEU A 325 8.43 -3.47 -11.49
C LEU A 325 8.68 -3.59 -13.01
N PRO A 326 9.71 -2.92 -13.56
CA PRO A 326 10.23 -3.26 -14.88
C PRO A 326 10.59 -4.75 -14.94
N LEU A 327 10.43 -5.39 -16.11
CA LEU A 327 10.67 -6.83 -16.28
C LEU A 327 12.10 -7.23 -15.88
N ASP A 328 13.09 -6.39 -16.16
CA ASP A 328 14.49 -6.64 -15.75
C ASP A 328 14.68 -6.66 -14.23
N ASP A 329 13.95 -5.79 -13.51
CA ASP A 329 14.02 -5.76 -12.05
C ASP A 329 13.26 -6.93 -11.43
N LEU A 330 12.16 -7.35 -12.04
CA LEU A 330 11.48 -8.59 -11.66
C LEU A 330 12.37 -9.82 -11.92
N LEU A 331 13.09 -9.84 -13.04
CA LEU A 331 14.05 -10.91 -13.36
C LEU A 331 15.15 -11.02 -12.31
N LYS A 332 15.72 -9.89 -11.85
CA LYS A 332 16.71 -9.89 -10.74
C LYS A 332 16.11 -10.45 -9.46
N VAL A 333 14.89 -10.03 -9.09
CA VAL A 333 14.18 -10.56 -7.91
C VAL A 333 14.03 -12.08 -8.02
N VAL A 334 13.63 -12.59 -9.18
CA VAL A 334 13.44 -14.04 -9.40
C VAL A 334 14.77 -14.79 -9.45
N GLN A 335 15.84 -14.18 -9.97
CA GLN A 335 17.19 -14.76 -9.95
C GLN A 335 17.75 -14.90 -8.53
N GLU A 336 17.43 -13.98 -7.63
CA GLU A 336 17.78 -14.08 -6.21
C GLU A 336 16.87 -15.06 -5.46
N TRP A 337 15.59 -15.09 -5.81
CA TRP A 337 14.59 -15.96 -5.17
C TRP A 337 14.75 -17.44 -5.58
N SER A 338 14.85 -17.74 -6.87
CA SER A 338 14.80 -19.12 -7.41
C SER A 338 15.82 -20.06 -6.74
N PRO A 339 17.12 -19.74 -6.59
CA PRO A 339 18.08 -20.64 -5.95
C PRO A 339 17.78 -20.94 -4.47
N ASN A 340 17.09 -20.03 -3.79
CA ASN A 340 16.75 -20.17 -2.38
C ASN A 340 15.51 -21.07 -2.18
N TYR A 341 14.52 -20.99 -3.09
CA TYR A 341 13.23 -21.65 -2.92
C TYR A 341 12.98 -22.84 -3.84
N LEU A 342 13.56 -22.85 -5.05
CA LEU A 342 13.38 -23.90 -6.05
C LEU A 342 14.57 -24.87 -6.10
N ASN A 343 14.31 -26.12 -6.49
CA ASN A 343 15.33 -27.12 -6.80
C ASN A 343 15.71 -27.09 -8.31
N SER A 344 16.55 -28.03 -8.74
CA SER A 344 16.97 -28.16 -10.15
C SER A 344 15.83 -28.41 -11.12
N ASP A 345 14.73 -29.02 -10.65
CA ASP A 345 13.55 -29.32 -11.44
C ASP A 345 12.52 -28.17 -11.45
N ARG A 346 12.92 -26.99 -10.93
CA ARG A 346 12.12 -25.77 -10.86
C ARG A 346 10.83 -25.94 -10.04
N ILE A 347 10.86 -26.81 -9.04
CA ILE A 347 9.79 -26.95 -8.03
C ILE A 347 10.29 -26.51 -6.66
N LEU A 348 9.35 -26.11 -5.79
CA LEU A 348 9.68 -25.73 -4.42
C LEU A 348 10.38 -26.86 -3.66
N LYS A 349 11.46 -26.51 -2.96
CA LYS A 349 12.15 -27.41 -2.04
C LYS A 349 11.22 -27.83 -0.91
N SER A 350 11.45 -29.01 -0.35
CA SER A 350 10.56 -29.61 0.67
C SER A 350 10.40 -28.75 1.94
N ASP A 351 11.44 -27.99 2.31
CA ASP A 351 11.47 -27.06 3.44
C ASP A 351 10.85 -25.69 3.11
N CYS A 352 10.63 -25.41 1.82
CA CYS A 352 10.09 -24.16 1.31
C CYS A 352 8.61 -24.26 0.90
N LEU A 353 7.97 -25.43 1.07
CA LEU A 353 6.54 -25.65 0.82
C LEU A 353 5.68 -24.98 1.91
N THR A 354 5.72 -23.65 1.96
CA THR A 354 4.86 -22.82 2.81
C THR A 354 3.76 -22.17 1.97
N PRO A 355 2.65 -21.73 2.61
CA PRO A 355 1.57 -21.03 1.92
C PRO A 355 2.07 -19.84 1.10
N GLU A 356 2.97 -19.03 1.66
CA GLU A 356 3.45 -17.80 1.01
C GLU A 356 4.37 -18.07 -0.18
N ALA A 357 5.31 -19.01 -0.05
CA ALA A 357 6.21 -19.36 -1.13
C ALA A 357 5.44 -19.99 -2.31
N THR A 358 4.49 -20.87 -2.01
CA THR A 358 3.62 -21.51 -3.00
C THR A 358 2.69 -20.49 -3.67
N PHE A 359 2.13 -19.56 -2.89
CA PHE A 359 1.29 -18.50 -3.42
C PHE A 359 2.05 -17.59 -4.38
N PHE A 360 3.27 -17.16 -4.01
CA PHE A 360 4.12 -16.36 -4.89
C PHE A 360 4.46 -17.11 -6.18
N TRP A 361 4.89 -18.37 -6.05
CA TRP A 361 5.25 -19.19 -7.20
C TRP A 361 4.10 -19.33 -8.20
N ARG A 362 2.90 -19.70 -7.73
CA ARG A 362 1.69 -19.75 -8.56
C ARG A 362 1.41 -18.39 -9.21
N ALA A 363 1.38 -17.31 -8.42
CA ALA A 363 1.05 -15.98 -8.93
C ALA A 363 2.04 -15.49 -9.99
N LEU A 364 3.33 -15.82 -9.85
CA LEU A 364 4.36 -15.51 -10.85
C LEU A 364 4.16 -16.32 -12.14
N VAL A 365 3.87 -17.62 -12.04
CA VAL A 365 3.59 -18.47 -13.21
C VAL A 365 2.34 -17.97 -13.94
N GLU A 366 1.27 -17.62 -13.21
CA GLU A 366 0.06 -17.02 -13.80
C GLU A 366 0.34 -15.67 -14.48
N PHE A 367 1.18 -14.82 -13.88
CA PHE A 367 1.57 -13.54 -14.48
C PHE A 367 2.30 -13.75 -15.80
N ILE A 368 3.27 -14.67 -15.84
CA ILE A 368 4.04 -15.00 -17.05
C ILE A 368 3.10 -15.53 -18.13
N HIS A 369 2.24 -16.48 -17.78
CA HIS A 369 1.28 -17.07 -18.71
C HIS A 369 0.34 -16.02 -19.31
N LYS A 370 -0.28 -15.15 -18.49
CA LYS A 370 -1.16 -14.07 -18.96
C LYS A 370 -0.45 -13.10 -19.91
N ARG A 371 0.83 -12.80 -19.65
CA ARG A 371 1.64 -11.93 -20.51
C ARG A 371 1.94 -12.61 -21.86
N GLN A 372 2.26 -13.89 -21.85
CA GLN A 372 2.49 -14.67 -23.08
C GLN A 372 1.21 -14.74 -23.94
N THR A 373 0.06 -15.09 -23.36
CA THR A 373 -1.20 -15.18 -24.11
C THR A 373 -1.68 -13.84 -24.66
N ASN A 374 -1.49 -12.74 -23.92
CA ASN A 374 -1.87 -11.41 -24.39
C ASN A 374 -1.03 -10.95 -25.60
N VAL A 375 0.24 -11.34 -25.68
CA VAL A 375 1.10 -11.06 -26.84
C VAL A 375 0.58 -11.78 -28.09
N ASP A 376 0.12 -13.02 -27.94
CA ASP A 376 -0.44 -13.82 -29.04
C ASP A 376 -1.77 -13.27 -29.57
N ASP A 377 -2.64 -12.75 -28.70
CA ASP A 377 -3.90 -12.11 -29.11
C ASP A 377 -3.68 -10.77 -29.82
N THR A 378 -2.67 -10.00 -29.40
CA THR A 378 -2.34 -8.70 -30.01
C THR A 378 -1.73 -8.91 -31.39
N THR A 379 -0.80 -9.87 -31.54
CA THR A 379 -0.20 -10.22 -32.85
C THR A 379 -1.22 -10.81 -33.83
N THR A 380 -2.24 -11.54 -33.35
CA THR A 380 -3.33 -12.05 -34.20
C THR A 380 -4.31 -10.94 -34.65
N THR A 381 -4.43 -9.85 -33.88
CA THR A 381 -5.33 -8.73 -34.21
C THR A 381 -4.66 -7.66 -35.10
N THR A 382 -3.32 -7.55 -35.08
CA THR A 382 -2.56 -6.52 -35.84
C THR A 382 -2.26 -6.88 -37.30
N ILE A 383 -2.74 -8.01 -37.83
CA ILE A 383 -2.67 -8.30 -39.29
C ILE A 383 -3.68 -7.43 -40.10
N LYS A 384 -4.50 -6.59 -39.44
CA LYS A 384 -5.43 -5.65 -40.11
C LYS A 384 -5.39 -4.21 -39.59
N SER A 385 -4.22 -3.60 -39.47
CA SER A 385 -4.11 -2.15 -39.64
C SER A 385 -2.66 -1.70 -39.76
N VAL A 386 -2.31 -1.27 -40.97
CA VAL A 386 -1.14 -0.44 -41.26
C VAL A 386 -1.23 0.83 -40.41
N VAL A 387 -0.20 1.12 -39.61
CA VAL A 387 0.49 2.42 -39.48
C VAL A 387 1.66 2.25 -38.49
N HIS A 388 2.84 2.61 -38.97
CA HIS A 388 4.13 2.80 -38.29
C HIS A 388 4.15 2.77 -36.75
N LEU A 389 4.78 1.74 -36.20
CA LEU A 389 5.63 1.85 -35.03
C LEU A 389 6.97 1.17 -35.35
N GLU A 390 8.03 1.86 -34.98
CA GLU A 390 9.42 1.53 -35.23
C GLU A 390 9.72 0.13 -34.68
N HIS A 391 10.17 -0.77 -35.57
CA HIS A 391 10.68 -2.07 -35.19
C HIS A 391 12.03 -1.88 -34.50
N GLU A 392 12.04 -1.77 -33.18
CA GLU A 392 13.14 -2.32 -32.40
C GLU A 392 12.98 -3.84 -32.48
N LYS A 393 13.82 -4.47 -33.30
CA LYS A 393 14.02 -5.91 -33.26
C LYS A 393 14.75 -6.22 -31.96
N GLU A 394 14.01 -6.43 -30.88
CA GLU A 394 14.56 -7.09 -29.70
C GLU A 394 14.98 -8.50 -30.13
N ASP A 395 16.26 -8.83 -29.94
CA ASP A 395 16.79 -10.16 -30.18
C ASP A 395 15.92 -11.20 -29.44
N GLU A 396 15.36 -12.18 -30.15
CA GLU A 396 14.52 -13.27 -29.56
C GLU A 396 15.23 -13.98 -28.39
N GLU A 397 16.57 -13.95 -28.35
CA GLU A 397 17.42 -14.57 -27.34
C GLU A 397 17.48 -13.78 -26.01
N ASN A 398 17.00 -12.53 -25.97
CA ASN A 398 17.09 -11.67 -24.80
C ASN A 398 15.73 -11.30 -24.20
N ASN A 399 14.65 -12.00 -24.56
CA ASN A 399 13.31 -11.74 -24.01
C ASN A 399 13.28 -12.02 -22.49
N PRO A 400 13.14 -11.00 -21.62
CA PRO A 400 13.18 -11.18 -20.17
C PRO A 400 12.00 -12.03 -19.66
N LEU A 401 10.87 -12.04 -20.37
CA LEU A 401 9.69 -12.85 -20.01
C LEU A 401 9.96 -14.35 -20.21
N GLN A 402 10.65 -14.72 -21.30
CA GLN A 402 11.02 -16.12 -21.53
C GLN A 402 12.05 -16.58 -20.49
N ARG A 403 13.03 -15.75 -20.17
CA ARG A 403 14.02 -16.04 -19.11
C ARG A 403 13.37 -16.21 -17.74
N LEU A 404 12.33 -15.43 -17.44
CA LEU A 404 11.51 -15.63 -16.24
C LEU A 404 10.84 -17.00 -16.24
N ALA A 405 10.20 -17.39 -17.35
CA ALA A 405 9.56 -18.69 -17.51
C ALA A 405 10.57 -19.84 -17.29
N ASP A 406 11.75 -19.73 -17.91
CA ASP A 406 12.82 -20.73 -17.81
C ASP A 406 13.37 -20.89 -16.39
N LEU A 407 13.23 -19.88 -15.52
CA LEU A 407 13.70 -19.96 -14.14
C LEU A 407 12.69 -20.62 -13.18
N VAL A 408 11.39 -20.64 -13.52
CA VAL A 408 10.33 -20.96 -12.55
C VAL A 408 9.30 -21.98 -13.02
N GLN A 409 9.16 -22.23 -14.32
CA GLN A 409 8.17 -23.20 -14.82
C GLN A 409 8.76 -24.61 -14.85
N PRO A 410 8.18 -25.58 -14.09
CA PRO A 410 8.59 -26.97 -14.14
C PRO A 410 7.97 -27.69 -15.34
N SER A 411 8.50 -28.88 -15.68
CA SER A 411 7.81 -29.75 -16.64
C SER A 411 6.52 -30.32 -16.02
N VAL A 412 5.52 -30.63 -16.86
CA VAL A 412 4.23 -31.18 -16.40
C VAL A 412 4.44 -32.47 -15.63
N SER A 413 5.35 -33.34 -16.08
CA SER A 413 5.66 -34.60 -15.41
C SER A 413 6.20 -34.40 -13.99
N VAL A 414 7.10 -33.44 -13.79
CA VAL A 414 7.64 -33.10 -12.45
C VAL A 414 6.57 -32.45 -11.57
N TYR A 415 5.78 -31.53 -12.14
CA TYR A 415 4.65 -30.91 -11.45
C TYR A 415 3.65 -31.96 -10.95
N VAL A 416 3.35 -32.97 -11.76
CA VAL A 416 2.45 -34.07 -11.42
C VAL A 416 2.95 -34.85 -10.20
N ASP A 417 4.26 -35.12 -10.15
CA ASP A 417 4.87 -35.82 -9.02
C ASP A 417 4.80 -34.98 -7.73
N LEU A 418 5.05 -33.66 -7.83
CA LEU A 418 4.87 -32.73 -6.71
C LEU A 418 3.40 -32.70 -6.24
N ALA A 419 2.45 -32.52 -7.17
CA ALA A 419 1.02 -32.44 -6.87
C ALA A 419 0.54 -33.69 -6.12
N LYS A 420 0.98 -34.87 -6.56
CA LYS A 420 0.74 -36.12 -5.86
C LYS A 420 1.34 -36.13 -4.45
N SER A 421 2.62 -35.75 -4.33
CA SER A 421 3.29 -35.73 -3.03
C SER A 421 2.61 -34.80 -2.02
N VAL A 422 2.12 -33.62 -2.43
CA VAL A 422 1.47 -32.68 -1.50
C VAL A 422 0.07 -33.14 -1.11
N VAL A 423 -0.69 -33.73 -2.04
CA VAL A 423 -2.02 -34.30 -1.75
C VAL A 423 -1.90 -35.51 -0.83
N ASP A 424 -0.95 -36.43 -1.10
CA ASP A 424 -0.71 -37.59 -0.26
C ASP A 424 -0.32 -37.16 1.17
N LYS A 425 0.54 -36.14 1.29
CA LYS A 425 0.92 -35.58 2.60
C LYS A 425 -0.28 -35.01 3.36
N LEU A 426 -1.14 -34.23 2.70
CA LEU A 426 -2.36 -33.70 3.32
C LEU A 426 -3.29 -34.83 3.78
N VAL A 427 -3.47 -35.86 2.95
CA VAL A 427 -4.27 -37.04 3.31
C VAL A 427 -3.71 -37.70 4.57
N GLN A 428 -2.39 -37.88 4.67
CA GLN A 428 -1.78 -38.44 5.89
C GLN A 428 -2.03 -37.56 7.13
N THR A 429 -1.87 -36.25 7.01
CA THR A 429 -2.12 -35.30 8.12
C THR A 429 -3.57 -35.34 8.59
N VAL A 430 -4.53 -35.36 7.66
CA VAL A 430 -5.96 -35.46 7.98
C VAL A 430 -6.29 -36.80 8.64
N LEU A 431 -5.72 -37.91 8.14
CA LEU A 431 -5.91 -39.24 8.73
C LEU A 431 -5.30 -39.36 10.13
N ALA A 432 -4.21 -38.66 10.40
CA ALA A 432 -3.58 -38.57 11.72
C ALA A 432 -4.44 -37.80 12.75
N GLN A 433 -5.55 -37.18 12.33
CA GLN A 433 -6.42 -36.31 13.14
C GLN A 433 -5.68 -35.11 13.76
N GLU A 434 -4.57 -34.68 13.12
CA GLU A 434 -3.88 -33.45 13.44
C GLU A 434 -4.65 -32.28 12.83
N PHE A 435 -5.82 -31.96 13.37
CA PHE A 435 -6.61 -30.77 12.98
C PHE A 435 -6.03 -29.52 13.64
N ASP A 436 -4.77 -29.22 13.32
CA ASP A 436 -4.03 -28.07 13.81
C ASP A 436 -3.76 -27.04 12.68
N GLU A 437 -3.02 -25.99 13.02
CA GLU A 437 -2.58 -24.95 12.10
C GLU A 437 -1.83 -25.51 10.87
N LYS A 438 -1.09 -26.62 11.03
CA LYS A 438 -0.31 -27.22 9.93
C LYS A 438 -1.19 -27.90 8.90
N ALA A 439 -2.34 -28.45 9.28
CA ALA A 439 -3.29 -29.00 8.32
C ALA A 439 -3.88 -27.91 7.42
N ILE A 440 -4.17 -26.74 7.99
CA ILE A 440 -4.65 -25.56 7.24
C ILE A 440 -3.55 -25.06 6.29
N GLU A 441 -2.31 -24.98 6.76
CA GLU A 441 -1.16 -24.60 5.92
C GLU A 441 -0.96 -25.56 4.75
N GLN A 442 -1.02 -26.86 5.01
CA GLN A 442 -0.89 -27.87 3.97
C GLN A 442 -2.05 -27.83 2.98
N GLU A 443 -3.27 -27.62 3.45
CA GLU A 443 -4.43 -27.44 2.59
C GLU A 443 -4.24 -26.22 1.67
N CYS A 444 -3.81 -25.08 2.21
CA CYS A 444 -3.51 -23.89 1.42
C CYS A 444 -2.45 -24.18 0.35
N VAL A 445 -1.34 -24.84 0.72
CA VAL A 445 -0.29 -25.24 -0.24
C VAL A 445 -0.87 -26.11 -1.36
N VAL A 446 -1.67 -27.13 -1.03
CA VAL A 446 -2.31 -28.00 -2.04
C VAL A 446 -3.22 -27.17 -2.96
N GLU A 447 -4.02 -26.27 -2.42
CA GLU A 447 -4.89 -25.40 -3.22
C GLU A 447 -4.10 -24.54 -4.21
N GLN A 448 -2.99 -23.93 -3.77
CA GLN A 448 -2.14 -23.10 -4.64
C GLN A 448 -1.48 -23.94 -5.74
N ILE A 449 -0.96 -25.13 -5.41
CA ILE A 449 -0.35 -26.06 -6.37
C ILE A 449 -1.38 -26.47 -7.43
N LEU A 450 -2.55 -26.96 -7.01
CA LEU A 450 -3.59 -27.42 -7.94
C LEU A 450 -4.10 -26.28 -8.85
N SER A 451 -4.19 -25.05 -8.33
CA SER A 451 -4.59 -23.88 -9.11
C SER A 451 -3.56 -23.51 -10.18
N MET A 452 -2.26 -23.75 -9.93
CA MET A 452 -1.17 -23.39 -10.85
C MET A 452 -1.23 -24.15 -12.18
N ALA A 453 -1.81 -25.36 -12.20
CA ALA A 453 -1.92 -26.16 -13.43
C ALA A 453 -2.64 -25.45 -14.58
N GLY A 454 -3.54 -24.50 -14.30
CA GLY A 454 -4.20 -23.70 -15.33
C GLY A 454 -3.29 -22.70 -16.07
N SER A 455 -2.04 -22.54 -15.62
CA SER A 455 -1.05 -21.64 -16.24
C SER A 455 0.24 -22.36 -16.64
N LEU A 456 0.25 -23.70 -16.58
CA LEU A 456 1.33 -24.51 -17.10
C LEU A 456 1.06 -24.86 -18.57
N ASP A 457 2.13 -25.06 -19.34
CA ASP A 457 2.02 -25.63 -20.68
C ASP A 457 1.68 -27.14 -20.60
N LEU A 458 0.42 -27.48 -20.81
CA LEU A 458 -0.09 -28.85 -20.81
C LEU A 458 0.05 -29.55 -22.17
N SER A 459 0.93 -29.08 -23.07
CA SER A 459 1.21 -29.71 -24.35
C SER A 459 1.88 -31.10 -24.22
N ASP A 460 2.58 -31.36 -23.12
CA ASP A 460 3.13 -32.69 -22.79
C ASP A 460 2.02 -33.71 -22.54
N GLU A 461 1.73 -34.51 -23.56
CA GLU A 461 0.68 -35.52 -23.52
C GLU A 461 0.91 -36.59 -22.45
N PHE A 462 2.18 -36.91 -22.12
CA PHE A 462 2.49 -37.91 -21.10
C PHE A 462 2.17 -37.37 -19.71
N GLY A 463 2.71 -36.19 -19.35
CA GLY A 463 2.41 -35.51 -18.10
C GLY A 463 0.92 -35.22 -17.95
N ARG A 464 0.27 -34.72 -19.01
CA ARG A 464 -1.17 -34.40 -19.02
C ARG A 464 -2.04 -35.62 -18.74
N ARG A 465 -1.76 -36.78 -19.36
CA ARG A 465 -2.52 -38.03 -19.09
C ARG A 465 -2.34 -38.51 -17.65
N ARG A 466 -1.13 -38.42 -17.09
CA ARG A 466 -0.88 -38.74 -15.69
C ARG A 466 -1.67 -37.83 -14.76
N LEU A 467 -1.73 -36.53 -15.06
CA LEU A 467 -2.52 -35.57 -14.29
C LEU A 467 -4.02 -35.88 -14.36
N VAL A 468 -4.55 -36.23 -15.54
CA VAL A 468 -5.94 -36.68 -15.70
C VAL A 468 -6.25 -37.89 -14.82
N SER A 469 -5.37 -38.90 -14.83
CA SER A 469 -5.53 -40.10 -13.99
C SER A 469 -5.54 -39.75 -12.51
N LEU A 470 -4.63 -38.89 -12.05
CA LEU A 470 -4.57 -38.50 -10.63
C LEU A 470 -5.79 -37.69 -10.18
N VAL A 471 -6.26 -36.75 -11.02
CA VAL A 471 -7.46 -35.97 -10.71
C VAL A 471 -8.67 -36.90 -10.58
N HIS A 472 -8.79 -37.90 -11.47
CA HIS A 472 -9.80 -38.94 -11.34
C HIS A 472 -9.68 -39.68 -10.01
N ASP A 473 -8.50 -40.20 -9.69
CA ASP A 473 -8.23 -40.95 -8.45
C ASP A 473 -8.51 -40.11 -7.18
N TRP A 474 -8.18 -38.82 -7.19
CA TRP A 474 -8.46 -37.93 -6.04
C TRP A 474 -9.94 -37.62 -5.89
N ILE A 475 -10.66 -37.49 -7.01
CA ILE A 475 -12.10 -37.23 -6.98
C ILE A 475 -12.86 -38.44 -6.42
N THR A 476 -12.48 -39.65 -6.83
CA THR A 476 -13.11 -40.92 -6.45
C THR A 476 -12.57 -41.50 -5.13
N SER A 477 -11.43 -41.04 -4.63
CA SER A 477 -10.87 -41.48 -3.36
C SER A 477 -11.69 -41.02 -2.15
N GLN A 478 -12.00 -41.92 -1.22
CA GLN A 478 -12.67 -41.57 0.05
C GLN A 478 -11.74 -40.84 1.04
N GLN A 479 -10.42 -40.89 0.83
CA GLN A 479 -9.43 -40.34 1.77
C GLN A 479 -9.12 -38.86 1.50
N VAL A 480 -9.27 -38.41 0.25
CA VAL A 480 -9.07 -37.00 -0.12
C VAL A 480 -10.25 -36.17 0.39
N SER A 481 -9.96 -35.10 1.14
CA SER A 481 -10.96 -34.21 1.71
C SER A 481 -11.89 -33.61 0.65
N GLY A 482 -13.19 -33.50 0.99
CA GLY A 482 -14.17 -32.82 0.13
C GLY A 482 -13.96 -31.32 0.01
N THR A 483 -13.13 -30.71 0.87
CA THR A 483 -12.78 -29.29 0.81
C THR A 483 -12.00 -28.91 -0.45
N LEU A 484 -11.23 -29.83 -1.02
CA LEU A 484 -10.50 -29.66 -2.29
C LEU A 484 -11.37 -29.81 -3.55
N ALA A 485 -12.65 -30.16 -3.39
CA ALA A 485 -13.57 -30.35 -4.50
C ALA A 485 -13.62 -29.18 -5.50
N PRO A 486 -13.66 -27.90 -5.08
CA PRO A 486 -13.63 -26.78 -6.02
C PRO A 486 -12.39 -26.78 -6.91
N GLN A 487 -11.21 -27.03 -6.33
CA GLN A 487 -9.92 -26.99 -7.01
C GLN A 487 -9.78 -28.18 -7.97
N LEU A 488 -10.16 -29.38 -7.53
CA LEU A 488 -10.13 -30.60 -8.35
C LEU A 488 -11.08 -30.51 -9.55
N LEU A 489 -12.30 -29.99 -9.36
CA LEU A 489 -13.26 -29.84 -10.46
C LEU A 489 -12.84 -28.75 -11.45
N LYS A 490 -12.24 -27.64 -10.99
CA LYS A 490 -11.63 -26.63 -11.87
C LYS A 490 -10.48 -27.22 -12.69
N LEU A 491 -9.61 -28.00 -12.04
CA LEU A 491 -8.51 -28.67 -12.71
C LEU A 491 -9.02 -29.69 -13.75
N HIS A 492 -10.01 -30.50 -13.39
CA HIS A 492 -10.68 -31.40 -14.33
C HIS A 492 -11.28 -30.65 -15.52
N ALA A 493 -11.89 -29.48 -15.29
CA ALA A 493 -12.43 -28.64 -16.35
C ALA A 493 -11.35 -28.14 -17.33
N ILE A 494 -10.16 -27.79 -16.83
CA ILE A 494 -9.01 -27.41 -17.68
C ILE A 494 -8.55 -28.61 -18.53
N LEU A 495 -8.51 -29.81 -17.95
CA LEU A 495 -8.02 -31.02 -18.62
C LEU A 495 -9.00 -31.63 -19.62
N GLU A 496 -10.31 -31.46 -19.41
CA GLU A 496 -11.37 -31.86 -20.33
C GLU A 496 -12.19 -30.62 -20.78
N PRO A 497 -11.80 -29.98 -21.89
CA PRO A 497 -12.48 -28.81 -22.42
C PRO A 497 -13.91 -29.09 -22.91
N SER A 498 -14.24 -30.34 -23.27
CA SER A 498 -15.58 -30.67 -23.76
C SER A 498 -16.58 -30.74 -22.61
N LEU A 499 -17.49 -29.76 -22.55
CA LEU A 499 -18.55 -29.72 -21.53
C LEU A 499 -19.32 -31.04 -21.40
N ARG A 500 -19.68 -31.67 -22.53
CA ARG A 500 -20.43 -32.93 -22.52
C ARG A 500 -19.62 -34.07 -21.91
N ARG A 501 -18.35 -34.21 -22.29
CA ARG A 501 -17.48 -35.28 -21.74
C ARG A 501 -17.18 -35.02 -20.28
N ARG A 502 -16.92 -33.76 -19.91
CA ARG A 502 -16.70 -33.31 -18.55
C ARG A 502 -17.87 -33.65 -17.63
N ILE A 503 -19.11 -33.34 -18.05
CA ILE A 503 -20.31 -33.67 -17.27
C ILE A 503 -20.45 -35.18 -17.11
N ASN A 504 -20.33 -35.96 -18.18
CA ASN A 504 -20.44 -37.41 -18.12
C ASN A 504 -19.37 -38.02 -17.21
N SER A 505 -18.12 -37.58 -17.34
CA SER A 505 -17.01 -38.05 -16.52
C SER A 505 -17.21 -37.74 -15.03
N VAL A 506 -17.73 -36.55 -14.70
CA VAL A 506 -18.03 -36.22 -13.28
C VAL A 506 -19.19 -37.06 -12.75
N ILE A 507 -20.22 -37.35 -13.56
CA ILE A 507 -21.31 -38.24 -13.16
C ILE A 507 -20.77 -39.66 -12.89
N GLU A 508 -19.91 -40.17 -13.77
CA GLU A 508 -19.24 -41.46 -13.61
C GLU A 508 -18.41 -41.49 -12.32
N MET A 509 -17.54 -40.49 -12.09
CA MET A 509 -16.73 -40.39 -10.87
C MET A 509 -17.59 -40.31 -9.59
N ILE A 510 -18.73 -39.60 -9.62
CA ILE A 510 -19.65 -39.54 -8.47
C ILE A 510 -20.30 -40.91 -8.24
N SER A 511 -20.70 -41.60 -9.31
CA SER A 511 -21.24 -42.96 -9.22
C SER A 511 -20.22 -43.92 -8.61
N GLU A 512 -18.98 -43.91 -9.10
CA GLU A 512 -17.88 -44.72 -8.57
C GLU A 512 -17.61 -44.45 -7.08
N LEU A 513 -17.69 -43.19 -6.64
CA LEU A 513 -17.54 -42.84 -5.23
C LEU A 513 -18.71 -43.38 -4.37
N CYS A 514 -19.89 -43.52 -4.94
CA CYS A 514 -21.08 -44.04 -4.26
C CYS A 514 -21.14 -45.58 -4.24
N ASP A 515 -20.36 -46.25 -5.09
CA ASP A 515 -20.33 -47.70 -5.15
C ASP A 515 -19.70 -48.30 -3.88
N PRO A 516 -20.30 -49.33 -3.27
CA PRO A 516 -19.80 -49.94 -2.04
C PRO A 516 -18.48 -50.69 -2.33
N VAL A 517 -17.37 -50.17 -1.81
CA VAL A 517 -16.04 -50.80 -1.92
C VAL A 517 -16.07 -52.20 -1.27
N GLU A 518 -15.82 -53.26 -2.07
CA GLU A 518 -15.63 -54.61 -1.54
C GLU A 518 -14.48 -54.64 -0.51
N PRO A 519 -14.66 -55.29 0.65
CA PRO A 519 -13.58 -55.39 1.63
C PRO A 519 -12.41 -56.21 1.07
N GLN A 520 -11.21 -55.63 1.01
CA GLN A 520 -10.00 -56.35 0.63
C GLN A 520 -9.73 -57.49 1.63
N ASN A 521 -9.91 -58.74 1.18
CA ASN A 521 -9.64 -59.94 1.96
C ASN A 521 -8.14 -60.04 2.27
N SER A 522 -7.79 -59.73 3.52
CA SER A 522 -6.49 -60.06 4.09
C SER A 522 -6.43 -61.58 4.30
N LEU A 523 -5.49 -62.26 3.63
CA LEU A 523 -5.20 -63.68 3.84
C LEU A 523 -5.08 -64.00 5.34
N ARG A 524 -5.99 -64.82 5.88
CA ARG A 524 -5.77 -65.53 7.13
C ARG A 524 -5.65 -67.02 6.86
N SER A 525 -4.44 -67.49 7.07
CA SER A 525 -4.02 -68.89 7.13
C SER A 525 -4.77 -69.67 8.21
N ALA A 526 -4.90 -70.96 7.92
CA ALA A 526 -5.57 -72.01 8.67
C ALA A 526 -5.15 -72.12 10.16
N ILE A 527 -6.14 -72.35 11.04
CA ILE A 527 -6.02 -73.29 12.17
C ILE A 527 -7.37 -74.00 12.34
N SER A 528 -7.35 -75.31 12.18
CA SER A 528 -8.41 -76.26 12.48
C SER A 528 -8.32 -76.73 13.93
N VAL A 529 -9.43 -76.73 14.68
CA VAL A 529 -9.64 -77.60 15.85
C VAL A 529 -11.13 -78.03 15.89
N PRO A 530 -11.44 -79.34 16.04
CA PRO A 530 -12.81 -79.87 16.02
C PRO A 530 -13.35 -80.15 17.44
N VAL A 531 -14.66 -79.95 17.67
CA VAL A 531 -15.40 -80.60 18.78
C VAL A 531 -16.87 -80.89 18.37
N GLU A 532 -17.10 -82.19 18.15
CA GLU A 532 -18.21 -83.07 18.55
C GLU A 532 -19.66 -82.57 18.81
N SER A 533 -20.54 -83.00 17.90
CA SER A 533 -21.79 -83.77 18.09
C SER A 533 -22.76 -83.46 19.24
N ASN A 534 -23.99 -83.07 18.88
CA ASN A 534 -25.18 -83.82 19.27
C ASN A 534 -26.35 -83.64 18.28
N GLU A 535 -26.99 -84.75 17.94
CA GLU A 535 -28.01 -84.90 16.90
C GLU A 535 -29.47 -84.61 17.37
N ASN A 536 -30.32 -84.39 16.34
CA ASN A 536 -31.78 -84.49 16.24
C ASN A 536 -32.58 -83.21 16.60
N CYS A 537 -33.32 -82.57 15.68
CA CYS A 537 -34.35 -83.14 14.81
C CYS A 537 -34.68 -82.18 13.64
N CYS A 538 -35.23 -82.78 12.59
CA CYS A 538 -35.40 -82.31 11.21
C CYS A 538 -36.44 -81.20 11.03
N LEU A 539 -36.21 -80.29 10.07
CA LEU A 539 -37.12 -79.98 8.94
C LEU A 539 -36.40 -79.13 7.87
N THR A 540 -36.17 -79.78 6.73
CA THR A 540 -36.03 -79.27 5.34
C THR A 540 -35.47 -77.87 5.06
N LYS A 541 -34.30 -77.90 4.40
CA LYS A 541 -33.60 -76.83 3.70
C LYS A 541 -34.47 -76.12 2.65
N GLU A 542 -34.55 -74.80 2.73
CA GLU A 542 -34.34 -73.93 1.57
C GLU A 542 -33.17 -73.01 1.88
N THR A 543 -32.16 -73.09 1.03
CA THR A 543 -30.89 -72.38 1.18
C THR A 543 -31.07 -71.01 0.53
N GLU A 544 -31.58 -70.02 1.25
CA GLU A 544 -31.41 -68.62 0.83
C GLU A 544 -30.00 -68.18 1.20
N CYS A 545 -29.12 -68.19 0.20
CA CYS A 545 -27.87 -67.47 0.21
C CYS A 545 -28.20 -65.98 0.33
N THR A 546 -28.34 -65.49 1.57
CA THR A 546 -28.46 -64.06 1.83
C THR A 546 -27.10 -63.45 1.48
N ASN A 547 -27.03 -62.88 0.27
CA ASN A 547 -26.02 -61.90 -0.11
C ASN A 547 -26.03 -60.78 0.94
N LEU A 548 -25.20 -60.92 1.97
CA LEU A 548 -24.86 -59.81 2.86
C LEU A 548 -24.10 -58.81 1.99
N GLN A 549 -24.82 -57.84 1.44
CA GLN A 549 -24.22 -56.68 0.82
C GLN A 549 -23.21 -56.08 1.81
N PRO A 550 -21.98 -55.76 1.39
CA PRO A 550 -21.00 -55.13 2.27
C PRO A 550 -21.58 -53.81 2.78
N THR A 551 -21.92 -53.76 4.07
CA THR A 551 -22.51 -52.56 4.68
C THR A 551 -21.38 -51.59 5.03
N LEU A 552 -21.36 -50.45 4.34
CA LEU A 552 -20.43 -49.37 4.62
C LEU A 552 -20.59 -48.88 6.08
N SER A 553 -19.50 -48.57 6.76
CA SER A 553 -19.57 -47.94 8.09
C SER A 553 -20.31 -46.60 8.00
N LYS A 554 -21.20 -46.30 8.97
CA LYS A 554 -21.94 -45.03 9.04
C LYS A 554 -21.03 -43.79 8.90
N LYS A 555 -19.80 -43.84 9.41
CA LYS A 555 -18.82 -42.75 9.26
C LYS A 555 -18.36 -42.57 7.81
N LYS A 556 -18.13 -43.67 7.08
CA LYS A 556 -17.77 -43.65 5.66
C LYS A 556 -18.93 -43.16 4.81
N GLU A 557 -20.15 -43.58 5.12
CA GLU A 557 -21.36 -43.15 4.42
C GLU A 557 -21.58 -41.63 4.56
N ILE A 558 -21.41 -41.08 5.77
CA ILE A 558 -21.49 -39.63 6.00
C ILE A 558 -20.40 -38.89 5.22
N SER A 559 -19.17 -39.40 5.19
CA SER A 559 -18.05 -38.79 4.45
C SER A 559 -18.32 -38.73 2.95
N ILE A 560 -18.83 -39.82 2.36
CA ILE A 560 -19.20 -39.88 0.95
C ILE A 560 -20.31 -38.87 0.65
N ARG A 561 -21.38 -38.84 1.46
CA ARG A 561 -22.49 -37.90 1.28
C ARG A 561 -22.02 -36.44 1.35
N LEU A 562 -21.15 -36.10 2.30
CA LEU A 562 -20.57 -34.76 2.40
C LEU A 562 -19.75 -34.41 1.15
N LYS A 563 -18.90 -35.32 0.68
CA LYS A 563 -18.06 -35.11 -0.52
C LYS A 563 -18.91 -34.94 -1.79
N VAL A 564 -19.95 -35.74 -1.96
CA VAL A 564 -20.93 -35.57 -3.05
C VAL A 564 -21.66 -34.23 -2.92
N CYS A 565 -22.05 -33.81 -1.72
CA CYS A 565 -22.64 -32.47 -1.51
C CYS A 565 -21.67 -31.34 -1.94
N TYR A 566 -20.37 -31.45 -1.63
CA TYR A 566 -19.37 -30.50 -2.11
C TYR A 566 -19.29 -30.46 -3.63
N TYR A 567 -19.26 -31.62 -4.31
CA TYR A 567 -19.24 -31.68 -5.76
C TYR A 567 -20.51 -31.10 -6.39
N CYS A 568 -21.69 -31.44 -5.87
CA CYS A 568 -22.95 -30.89 -6.35
C CYS A 568 -22.99 -29.36 -6.19
N LYS A 569 -22.51 -28.82 -5.05
CA LYS A 569 -22.42 -27.37 -4.81
C LYS A 569 -21.42 -26.69 -5.75
N CYS A 570 -20.36 -27.39 -6.13
CA CYS A 570 -19.29 -26.90 -7.00
C CYS A 570 -19.53 -27.16 -8.49
N SER A 571 -20.62 -27.84 -8.86
CA SER A 571 -20.96 -28.18 -10.25
C SER A 571 -21.02 -26.98 -11.21
N PHE A 572 -21.21 -25.76 -10.68
CA PHE A 572 -21.11 -24.52 -11.47
C PHE A 572 -19.73 -24.33 -12.12
N PHE A 573 -18.64 -24.83 -11.51
CA PHE A 573 -17.29 -24.82 -12.11
C PHE A 573 -17.16 -25.74 -13.34
N LEU A 574 -18.15 -26.59 -13.61
CA LEU A 574 -18.18 -27.43 -14.82
C LEU A 574 -18.72 -26.68 -16.04
N ILE A 575 -19.50 -25.60 -15.82
CA ILE A 575 -20.26 -24.89 -16.87
C ILE A 575 -19.55 -23.60 -17.33
N LYS A 576 -18.79 -22.96 -16.44
CA LYS A 576 -17.85 -21.89 -16.79
C LYS A 576 -16.51 -22.46 -17.23
#